data_AF-A0A6F9Y4K8-F1
#
_entry.id   AF-A0A6F9Y4K8-F1
#
_cell.length_a   1.000
_cell.length_b   1.000
_cell.length_c   1.000
_cell.angle_alpha   90.00
_cell.angle_beta   90.00
_cell.angle_gamma   90.00
#
_symmetry.space_group_name_H-M   'P 1'
#
loop_
_entity.id
_entity.type
_entity.pdbx_description
1 polymer ?
#
loop_
_entity_poly.entity_id
_entity_poly.type
_entity_poly.pdbx_seq_one_letter_code
_entity_poly.pdbx_strand_id
1 'polypeptide(L)'
;MKSSIEYENKEFQHLGSVVINSGYSDWVTTEIDANIKQIWYRLSRREDNFCLECSEDGVKYKQMRICYMSKANDEIQFGVYACSPEDSSFKATFNISQI
;
A
#
# COMPACT_ATOMS: atom_id res chain seq x y z
N MET A 1 6.04 -5.40 4.34
CA MET A 1 4.64 -5.00 4.06
C MET A 1 4.59 -4.40 2.66
N LYS A 2 3.47 -4.55 1.94
CA LYS A 2 3.18 -3.81 0.71
C LYS A 2 1.79 -3.19 0.77
N SER A 3 1.55 -2.09 0.07
CA SER A 3 0.22 -1.51 -0.13
C SER A 3 0.12 -0.88 -1.51
N SER A 4 -1.00 -1.09 -2.18
CA SER A 4 -1.25 -0.63 -3.54
C SER A 4 -2.74 -0.57 -3.83
N ILE A 5 -3.06 0.02 -4.99
CA ILE A 5 -4.25 -0.33 -5.74
C ILE A 5 -3.92 -1.54 -6.64
N GLU A 6 -4.82 -2.51 -6.69
CA GLU A 6 -4.69 -3.74 -7.48
C GLU A 6 -5.87 -3.76 -8.46
N TYR A 7 -5.58 -3.54 -9.75
CA TYR A 7 -6.57 -3.47 -10.81
C TYR A 7 -7.20 -4.84 -11.07
N GLU A 8 -8.53 -4.89 -11.17
CA GLU A 8 -9.28 -6.12 -11.45
C GLU A 8 -9.97 -6.02 -12.81
N ASN A 9 -10.79 -4.99 -13.03
CA ASN A 9 -11.51 -4.78 -14.28
C ASN A 9 -11.97 -3.32 -14.43
N LYS A 10 -12.88 -3.07 -15.38
CA LYS A 10 -13.38 -1.73 -15.72
C LYS A 10 -14.33 -1.15 -14.66
N GLU A 11 -14.83 -1.96 -13.73
CA GLU A 11 -15.83 -1.57 -12.75
C GLU A 11 -15.17 -1.28 -11.40
N PHE A 12 -14.31 -2.19 -10.92
CA PHE A 12 -13.66 -2.05 -9.62
C PHE A 12 -12.18 -2.41 -9.64
N GLN A 13 -11.51 -2.04 -8.56
CA GLN A 13 -10.16 -2.43 -8.20
C GLN A 13 -10.05 -2.49 -6.67
N HIS A 14 -9.00 -3.11 -6.16
CA HIS A 14 -8.79 -3.23 -4.72
C HIS A 14 -7.79 -2.20 -4.21
N LEU A 15 -8.17 -1.41 -3.22
CA LEU A 15 -7.22 -0.70 -2.38
C LEU A 15 -6.90 -1.60 -1.19
N GLY A 16 -5.62 -1.93 -1.01
CA GLY A 16 -5.25 -2.92 -0.01
C GLY A 16 -3.84 -2.82 0.53
N SER A 17 -3.58 -3.70 1.50
CA SER A 17 -2.25 -3.91 2.06
C SER A 17 -2.03 -5.37 2.41
N VAL A 18 -0.78 -5.78 2.34
CA VAL A 18 -0.33 -7.12 2.75
C VAL A 18 0.80 -6.97 3.76
N VAL A 19 0.59 -7.57 4.93
CA VAL A 19 1.61 -7.70 5.98
C VAL A 19 2.16 -9.11 5.90
N ILE A 20 3.48 -9.22 5.82
CA ILE A 20 4.17 -10.51 5.81
C ILE A 20 4.90 -10.65 7.14
N ASN A 21 4.47 -11.61 7.96
CA ASN A 21 5.09 -11.95 9.23
C ASN A 21 5.34 -13.45 9.28
N SER A 22 6.57 -13.84 9.63
CA SER A 22 6.96 -15.26 9.79
C SER A 22 6.61 -16.16 8.60
N GLY A 23 6.64 -15.63 7.37
CA GLY A 23 6.33 -16.38 6.14
C GLY A 23 4.84 -16.41 5.76
N TYR A 24 3.96 -15.84 6.57
CA TYR A 24 2.52 -15.77 6.30
C TYR A 24 2.14 -14.39 5.81
N SER A 25 1.32 -14.35 4.77
CA SER A 25 0.76 -13.11 4.23
C SER A 25 -0.65 -12.89 4.77
N ASP A 26 -0.85 -11.73 5.40
CA ASP A 26 -2.14 -11.27 5.92
C ASP A 26 -2.62 -10.10 5.05
N TRP A 27 -3.68 -10.33 4.27
CA TRP A 27 -4.22 -9.43 3.26
C TRP A 27 -5.47 -8.72 3.76
N VAL A 28 -5.54 -7.42 3.53
CA VAL A 28 -6.76 -6.63 3.73
C VAL A 28 -7.00 -5.79 2.49
N THR A 29 -8.20 -5.87 1.92
CA THR A 29 -8.62 -5.13 0.74
C THR A 29 -9.97 -4.46 0.95
N THR A 30 -10.21 -3.41 0.19
CA THR A 30 -11.52 -2.80 0.03
C THR A 30 -11.70 -2.46 -1.44
N GLU A 31 -12.88 -2.74 -1.98
CA GLU A 31 -13.22 -2.37 -3.35
C GLU A 31 -13.32 -0.84 -3.46
N ILE A 32 -12.72 -0.31 -4.51
CA ILE A 32 -12.82 1.09 -4.91
C ILE A 32 -13.10 1.15 -6.42
N ASP A 33 -13.61 2.30 -6.88
CA ASP A 33 -13.93 2.50 -8.29
C ASP A 33 -12.66 2.37 -9.17
N ALA A 34 -12.77 1.64 -10.29
CA ALA A 34 -11.65 1.42 -11.21
C ALA A 34 -11.11 2.72 -11.83
N ASN A 35 -11.86 3.82 -11.82
CA ASN A 35 -11.46 5.13 -12.32
C ASN A 35 -10.48 5.87 -11.39
N ILE A 36 -10.28 5.42 -10.15
CA ILE A 36 -9.27 5.99 -9.27
C ILE A 36 -7.87 5.60 -9.79
N LYS A 37 -7.17 6.53 -10.43
CA LYS A 37 -5.84 6.28 -11.03
C LYS A 37 -4.67 6.75 -10.18
N GLN A 38 -4.95 7.33 -9.03
CA GLN A 38 -3.96 7.90 -8.14
C GLN A 38 -4.40 7.76 -6.69
N ILE A 39 -3.46 7.36 -5.83
CA ILE A 39 -3.61 7.36 -4.38
C ILE A 39 -2.32 7.90 -3.78
N TRP A 40 -2.46 8.75 -2.77
CA TRP A 40 -1.36 9.16 -1.90
C TRP A 40 -1.27 8.18 -0.73
N TYR A 41 -0.05 7.77 -0.39
CA TYR A 41 0.21 6.90 0.75
C TYR A 41 1.03 7.65 1.79
N ARG A 42 0.74 7.40 3.07
CA ARG A 42 1.55 7.85 4.19
C ARG A 42 1.82 6.65 5.09
N LEU A 43 3.10 6.44 5.40
CA LEU A 43 3.55 5.40 6.30
C LEU A 43 4.19 6.07 7.51
N SER A 44 3.76 5.69 8.70
CA SER A 44 4.41 6.08 9.94
C SER A 44 4.82 4.84 10.74
N ARG A 45 5.94 4.93 11.45
CA ARG A 45 6.51 3.86 12.25
C ARG A 45 6.67 4.33 13.70
N ARG A 46 6.33 3.45 14.64
CA ARG A 46 6.63 3.58 16.07
C ARG A 46 7.20 2.25 16.54
N GLU A 47 8.51 2.19 16.76
CA GLU A 47 9.22 0.94 17.03
C GLU A 47 8.92 -0.12 15.94
N ASP A 48 8.40 -1.28 16.30
CA ASP A 48 8.02 -2.36 15.39
C ASP A 48 6.56 -2.30 14.92
N ASN A 49 5.86 -1.19 15.20
CA ASN A 49 4.49 -0.95 14.76
C ASN A 49 4.43 0.05 13.61
N PHE A 50 3.60 -0.24 12.62
CA PHE A 50 3.41 0.57 11.42
C PHE A 50 1.95 0.99 11.30
N CYS A 51 1.74 2.27 10.98
CA CYS A 51 0.45 2.80 10.57
C CYS A 51 0.52 3.24 9.11
N LEU A 52 -0.33 2.64 8.29
CA LEU A 52 -0.51 2.93 6.88
C LEU A 52 -1.80 3.71 6.69
N GLU A 53 -1.71 4.82 5.97
CA GLU A 53 -2.82 5.68 5.62
C GLU A 53 -2.82 5.96 4.12
N CYS A 54 -3.99 6.28 3.57
CA CYS A 54 -4.15 6.72 2.19
C CYS A 54 -4.98 7.98 2.05
N SER A 55 -4.86 8.65 0.91
CA SER A 55 -5.67 9.80 0.54
C SER A 55 -5.93 9.83 -0.97
N GLU A 56 -7.13 10.27 -1.36
CA GLU A 56 -7.52 10.50 -2.77
C GLU A 56 -7.26 11.95 -3.21
N ASP A 57 -7.07 12.88 -2.28
CA ASP A 57 -6.84 14.31 -2.55
C ASP A 57 -5.44 14.78 -2.12
N GLY A 58 -4.66 13.91 -1.47
CA GLY A 58 -3.36 14.23 -0.89
C GLY A 58 -3.42 15.11 0.36
N VAL A 59 -4.62 15.44 0.85
CA VAL A 59 -4.85 16.35 1.99
C VAL A 59 -5.47 15.61 3.16
N LYS A 60 -6.56 14.87 2.94
CA LYS A 60 -7.29 14.12 3.95
C LYS A 60 -6.88 12.66 3.92
N TYR A 61 -6.08 12.28 4.91
CA TYR A 61 -5.62 10.91 5.07
C TYR A 61 -6.59 10.10 5.92
N LYS A 62 -6.85 8.86 5.49
CA LYS A 62 -7.66 7.87 6.20
C LYS A 62 -6.76 6.69 6.56
N GLN A 63 -6.92 6.19 7.77
CA GLN A 63 -6.21 4.98 8.22
C GLN A 63 -6.66 3.77 7.39
N MET A 64 -5.70 3.05 6.83
CA MET A 64 -5.91 1.76 6.18
C MET A 64 -5.64 0.61 7.14
N ARG A 65 -4.47 0.64 7.80
CA ARG A 65 -3.99 -0.48 8.61
C ARG A 65 -3.02 -0.04 9.69
N ILE A 66 -3.17 -0.61 10.87
CA ILE A 66 -2.13 -0.65 11.89
C ILE A 66 -1.69 -2.10 12.03
N CYS A 67 -0.39 -2.36 12.05
CA CYS A 67 0.10 -3.69 12.28
C CYS A 67 1.45 -3.70 13.00
N TYR A 68 1.71 -4.84 13.63
CA TYR A 68 2.98 -5.20 14.20
C TYR A 68 3.85 -5.95 13.18
N MET A 69 5.15 -5.67 13.12
CA MET A 69 6.13 -6.41 12.32
C MET A 69 7.29 -6.91 13.19
N SER A 70 7.26 -8.18 13.57
CA SER A 70 8.16 -8.78 14.58
C SER A 70 9.66 -8.69 14.26
N LYS A 71 10.01 -8.56 12.98
CA LYS A 71 11.40 -8.47 12.49
C LYS A 71 11.80 -7.05 12.07
N ALA A 72 10.98 -6.05 12.38
CA ALA A 72 11.23 -4.65 12.08
C ALA A 72 11.67 -3.89 13.35
N ASN A 73 12.63 -4.45 14.06
CA ASN A 73 13.18 -3.95 15.32
C ASN A 73 14.43 -3.06 15.14
N ASP A 74 14.97 -2.95 13.93
CA ASP A 74 16.16 -2.16 13.58
C ASP A 74 15.91 -1.27 12.34
N GLU A 75 16.97 -0.86 11.65
CA GLU A 75 16.88 -0.21 10.34
C GLU A 75 16.03 -1.06 9.37
N ILE A 76 15.17 -0.39 8.61
CA ILE A 76 14.31 -1.01 7.60
C ILE A 76 14.55 -0.37 6.24
N GLN A 77 14.26 -1.14 5.21
CA GLN A 77 14.11 -0.61 3.86
C GLN A 77 12.64 -0.30 3.60
N PHE A 78 12.40 0.87 3.02
CA PHE A 78 11.09 1.27 2.53
C PHE A 78 11.26 1.93 1.16
N GLY A 79 10.20 1.92 0.35
CA GLY A 79 10.25 2.46 -1.00
C GLY A 79 8.97 2.20 -1.75
N VAL A 80 8.98 2.58 -3.02
CA VAL A 80 7.87 2.38 -3.95
C VAL A 80 8.03 1.06 -4.72
N TYR A 81 6.92 0.46 -5.13
CA TYR A 81 6.92 -0.72 -5.98
C TYR A 81 5.76 -0.68 -6.98
N ALA A 82 5.93 -1.40 -8.08
CA ALA A 82 4.88 -1.76 -9.03
C ALA A 82 5.04 -3.24 -9.37
N CYS A 83 3.93 -3.94 -9.59
CA CYS A 83 3.94 -5.37 -9.93
C CYS A 83 2.90 -5.65 -11.02
N SER A 84 3.29 -6.41 -12.05
CA SER A 84 2.41 -6.90 -13.11
C SER A 84 2.49 -8.43 -13.12
N PRO A 85 1.66 -9.13 -12.31
CA PRO A 85 1.78 -10.57 -12.11
C PRO A 85 1.26 -11.40 -13.29
N GLU A 86 0.41 -10.80 -14.13
CA GLU A 86 -0.13 -11.43 -15.33
C GLU A 86 0.76 -11.17 -16.55
N ASP A 87 0.43 -11.79 -17.68
CA ASP A 87 1.04 -11.49 -18.98
C ASP A 87 0.53 -10.14 -19.51
N SER A 88 0.93 -9.07 -18.83
CA SER A 88 0.53 -7.70 -19.11
C SER A 88 1.59 -6.70 -18.64
N SER A 89 1.43 -5.43 -19.00
CA SER A 89 2.30 -4.35 -18.55
C SER A 89 1.52 -3.06 -18.34
N PHE A 90 2.04 -2.19 -17.48
CA PHE A 90 1.49 -0.86 -17.25
C PHE A 90 2.60 0.11 -16.84
N LYS A 91 2.31 1.40 -16.93
CA LYS A 91 3.19 2.46 -16.45
C LYS A 91 2.74 2.92 -15.07
N ALA A 92 3.59 2.76 -14.07
CA ALA A 92 3.44 3.39 -12.76
C ALA A 92 4.31 4.67 -12.70
N THR A 93 3.78 5.74 -12.12
CA THR A 93 4.54 6.97 -11.87
C THR A 93 4.45 7.30 -10.38
N PHE A 94 5.58 7.53 -9.74
CA PHE A 94 5.66 7.84 -8.32
C PHE A 94 6.16 9.26 -8.11
N ASN A 95 5.46 10.02 -7.27
CA ASN A 95 5.91 11.32 -6.79
C ASN A 95 6.15 11.22 -5.28
N ILE A 96 7.39 11.41 -4.86
CA ILE A 96 7.77 11.39 -3.44
C ILE A 96 7.90 12.84 -2.98
N SER A 97 6.96 13.29 -2.15
CA SER A 97 6.94 14.66 -1.64
C SER A 97 7.75 14.81 -0.35
N GLN A 98 7.81 13.77 0.48
CA GLN A 98 8.41 13.77 1.82
C GLN A 98 8.91 12.37 2.20
N ILE A 99 9.99 12.33 2.99
CA ILE A 99 10.54 11.14 3.66
C ILE A 99 10.66 11.46 5.14
#